data_AF-A0A1E7IVM7-F1
#
_entry.id   AF-A0A1E7IVM7-F1
#
_cell.length_a   1.000
_cell.length_b   1.000
_cell.length_c   1.000
_cell.angle_alpha   90.00
_cell.angle_beta   90.00
_cell.angle_gamma   90.00
#
_symmetry.space_group_name_H-M   'P 1'
#
loop_
_entity.id
_entity.type
_entity.pdbx_description
1 polymer ?
#
loop_
_entity_poly.entity_id
_entity_poly.type
_entity_poly.pdbx_seq_one_letter_code
_entity_poly.pdbx_strand_id
1 'polypeptide(L)'
;MKSLLGLALAVLLLAVAVFATWTLWRDYRGGRGRRAALALPAVVAAVFILGGSMIIPAYDHQATYKPFADLIRTEMESGRKIGLATDEQKYIGALTFYADSRFPIVQPVSRVREFLHSNKGAAGVMVEKKQLAAAEEALSGTDYRILKSDHTGYKCDYFRLVVKD
;
A
#
# COMPACT_ATOMS: atom_id res chain seq x y z
N MET A 1 -11.13 -12.39 -7.11
CA MET A 1 -11.49 -11.70 -8.37
C MET A 1 -10.33 -10.88 -8.99
N LYS A 2 -9.52 -10.15 -8.21
CA LYS A 2 -8.39 -9.34 -8.75
C LYS A 2 -7.27 -10.16 -9.43
N SER A 3 -7.03 -11.41 -9.01
CA SER A 3 -5.99 -12.28 -9.57
C SER A 3 -6.28 -12.78 -10.99
N LEU A 4 -7.54 -13.11 -11.30
CA LEU A 4 -7.96 -13.62 -12.61
C LEU A 4 -7.86 -12.56 -13.70
N LEU A 5 -8.26 -11.31 -13.41
CA LEU A 5 -8.14 -10.19 -14.34
C LEU A 5 -6.67 -9.84 -14.62
N GLY A 6 -5.82 -9.81 -13.59
CA GLY A 6 -4.38 -9.58 -13.77
C GLY A 6 -3.72 -10.68 -14.62
N LEU A 7 -4.08 -11.94 -14.37
CA LEU A 7 -3.59 -13.08 -15.13
C LEU A 7 -4.08 -13.05 -16.59
N ALA A 8 -5.35 -12.70 -16.82
CA ALA A 8 -5.90 -12.55 -18.17
C ALA A 8 -5.20 -11.44 -18.96
N LEU A 9 -4.97 -10.27 -18.36
CA LEU A 9 -4.22 -9.19 -19.00
C LEU A 9 -2.76 -9.61 -19.24
N ALA A 10 -2.13 -10.39 -18.34
CA ALA A 10 -0.75 -10.84 -18.49
C ALA A 10 -0.60 -11.79 -19.67
N VAL A 11 -1.55 -12.73 -19.81
CA VAL A 11 -1.64 -13.63 -20.96
C VAL A 11 -1.88 -12.84 -22.25
N LEU A 12 -2.76 -11.82 -22.22
CA LEU A 12 -3.01 -10.96 -23.37
C LEU A 12 -1.75 -10.18 -23.78
N LEU A 13 -1.04 -9.59 -22.84
CA LEU A 13 0.21 -8.87 -23.08
C LEU A 13 1.27 -9.79 -23.68
N LEU A 14 1.40 -11.01 -23.16
CA LEU A 14 2.36 -11.99 -23.65
C LEU A 14 1.99 -12.46 -25.06
N ALA A 15 0.71 -12.71 -25.33
CA ALA A 15 0.21 -13.06 -26.66
C ALA A 15 0.45 -11.93 -27.69
N VAL A 16 0.17 -10.67 -27.32
CA VAL A 16 0.43 -9.50 -28.17
C VAL A 16 1.93 -9.32 -28.42
N ALA A 17 2.77 -9.46 -27.39
CA ALA A 17 4.22 -9.35 -27.53
C ALA A 17 4.80 -10.46 -28.43
N VAL A 18 4.35 -11.70 -28.25
CA VAL A 18 4.78 -12.84 -29.09
C VAL A 18 4.31 -12.65 -30.53
N PHE A 19 3.06 -12.28 -30.74
CA PHE A 19 2.50 -12.06 -32.08
C PHE A 19 3.18 -10.88 -32.80
N ALA A 20 3.42 -9.78 -32.09
CA ALA A 20 4.11 -8.61 -32.63
C ALA A 20 5.57 -8.91 -32.97
N THR A 21 6.28 -9.64 -32.10
CA THR A 21 7.65 -10.08 -32.35
C THR A 21 7.72 -11.02 -33.56
N TRP A 22 6.80 -11.97 -33.66
CA TRP A 22 6.75 -12.91 -34.78
C TRP A 22 6.45 -12.22 -36.11
N THR A 23 5.50 -11.28 -36.13
CA THR A 23 5.14 -10.51 -37.34
C THR A 23 6.27 -9.59 -37.78
N LEU A 24 6.90 -8.87 -36.85
CA LEU A 24 8.08 -8.03 -37.13
C LEU A 24 9.25 -8.85 -37.67
N TRP A 25 9.52 -10.02 -37.09
CA TRP A 25 10.58 -10.92 -37.55
C TRP A 25 10.31 -11.49 -38.95
N ARG A 26 9.06 -11.88 -39.21
CA ARG A 26 8.63 -12.36 -40.54
C ARG A 26 8.77 -11.26 -41.59
N ASP A 27 8.35 -10.05 -41.27
CA ASP A 27 8.44 -8.91 -42.19
C ASP A 27 9.89 -8.48 -42.44
N TYR A 28 10.74 -8.57 -41.42
CA TYR A 28 12.17 -8.35 -41.56
C TYR A 28 12.82 -9.39 -42.49
N ARG A 29 12.60 -10.70 -42.26
CA ARG A 29 13.10 -11.76 -43.15
C ARG A 29 12.53 -11.71 -44.57
N GLY A 30 11.30 -11.21 -44.73
CA GLY A 30 10.64 -11.05 -46.02
C GLY A 30 11.08 -9.80 -46.82
N GLY A 31 12.15 -9.12 -46.41
CA GLY A 31 12.67 -7.92 -47.11
C GLY A 31 11.86 -6.65 -46.87
N ARG A 32 10.88 -6.66 -45.96
CA ARG A 32 10.01 -5.51 -45.61
C ARG A 32 10.50 -4.78 -44.37
N GLY A 33 11.82 -4.69 -44.18
CA GLY A 33 12.46 -4.09 -43.00
C GLY A 33 12.02 -2.65 -42.71
N ARG A 34 11.74 -1.84 -43.75
CA ARG A 34 11.20 -0.47 -43.58
C ARG A 34 9.83 -0.44 -42.89
N ARG A 35 8.93 -1.39 -43.20
CA ARG A 35 7.61 -1.48 -42.54
C ARG A 35 7.75 -1.95 -41.10
N ALA A 36 8.63 -2.92 -40.84
CA ALA A 36 8.92 -3.39 -39.50
C ALA A 36 9.52 -2.27 -38.62
N ALA A 37 10.45 -1.47 -39.16
CA ALA A 37 11.04 -0.33 -38.45
C ALA A 37 10.01 0.74 -38.08
N LEU A 38 9.03 1.01 -38.96
CA LEU A 38 7.95 1.96 -38.68
C LEU A 38 6.92 1.44 -37.66
N ALA A 39 6.72 0.12 -37.59
CA ALA A 39 5.78 -0.51 -36.66
C ALA A 39 6.36 -0.75 -35.26
N LEU A 40 7.69 -0.89 -35.15
CA LEU A 40 8.39 -1.19 -33.90
C LEU A 40 8.05 -0.21 -32.74
N PRO A 41 8.05 1.14 -32.93
CA PRO A 41 7.72 2.06 -31.85
C PRO A 41 6.31 1.88 -31.30
N ALA A 42 5.32 1.58 -32.16
CA ALA A 42 3.94 1.36 -31.76
C ALA A 42 3.79 0.08 -30.94
N VAL A 43 4.49 -0.99 -31.33
CA VAL A 43 4.52 -2.27 -30.59
C VAL A 43 5.15 -2.07 -29.21
N VAL A 44 6.30 -1.38 -29.16
CA VAL A 44 6.98 -1.08 -27.89
C VAL A 44 6.07 -0.25 -26.99
N ALA A 45 5.44 0.81 -27.51
CA ALA A 45 4.51 1.65 -26.74
C ALA A 45 3.33 0.84 -26.20
N ALA A 46 2.71 -0.03 -26.99
CA ALA A 46 1.60 -0.88 -26.55
C ALA A 46 2.01 -1.81 -25.41
N VAL A 47 3.18 -2.46 -25.51
CA VAL A 47 3.72 -3.32 -24.44
C VAL A 47 4.00 -2.51 -23.18
N PHE A 48 4.59 -1.32 -23.30
CA PHE A 48 4.86 -0.44 -22.16
C PHE A 48 3.59 0.05 -21.47
N ILE A 49 2.57 0.47 -22.23
CA ILE A 49 1.29 0.94 -21.67
C ILE A 49 0.59 -0.20 -20.93
N LEU A 50 0.47 -1.37 -21.57
CA LEU A 50 -0.20 -2.52 -20.97
C LEU A 50 0.58 -3.05 -19.75
N GLY A 51 1.91 -3.14 -19.83
CA GLY A 51 2.75 -3.55 -18.70
C GLY A 51 2.70 -2.54 -17.54
N GLY A 52 2.78 -1.25 -17.86
CA GLY A 52 2.63 -0.16 -16.89
C GLY A 52 1.28 -0.21 -16.18
N SER A 53 0.19 -0.47 -16.91
CA SER A 53 -1.16 -0.54 -16.32
C SER A 53 -1.34 -1.65 -15.28
N MET A 54 -0.52 -2.70 -15.31
CA MET A 54 -0.51 -3.74 -14.29
C MET A 54 0.38 -3.41 -13.09
N ILE A 55 1.57 -2.87 -13.37
CA ILE A 55 2.62 -2.70 -12.37
C ILE A 55 2.35 -1.45 -11.54
N ILE A 56 1.94 -0.35 -12.18
CA ILE A 56 1.74 0.95 -11.54
C ILE A 56 0.74 0.85 -10.38
N PRO A 57 -0.46 0.24 -10.51
CA PRO A 57 -1.41 0.16 -9.39
C PRO A 57 -0.86 -0.65 -8.20
N ALA A 58 -0.11 -1.73 -8.46
CA ALA A 58 0.48 -2.53 -7.40
C ALA A 58 1.63 -1.79 -6.71
N TYR A 59 2.45 -1.08 -7.48
CA TYR A 59 3.53 -0.25 -6.98
C TYR A 59 3.00 0.93 -6.16
N ASP A 60 2.00 1.65 -6.67
CA ASP A 60 1.33 2.77 -5.98
C ASP A 60 0.66 2.29 -4.69
N HIS A 61 0.10 1.09 -4.68
CA HIS A 61 -0.46 0.51 -3.46
C HIS A 61 0.59 0.36 -2.36
N GLN A 62 1.80 -0.09 -2.69
CA GLN A 62 2.88 -0.27 -1.72
C GLN A 62 3.58 1.05 -1.38
N ALA A 63 3.59 2.02 -2.29
CA ALA A 63 4.21 3.33 -2.10
C ALA A 63 3.34 4.32 -1.32
N THR A 64 2.09 3.97 -0.99
CA THR A 64 1.13 4.82 -0.26
C THR A 64 0.87 4.32 1.17
N TYR A 65 0.00 5.00 1.92
CA TYR A 65 -0.43 4.53 3.25
C TYR A 65 -1.57 3.52 3.19
N LYS A 66 -2.03 3.15 2.00
CA LYS A 66 -3.25 2.36 1.80
C LYS A 66 -3.21 0.99 2.49
N PRO A 67 -2.13 0.18 2.39
CA PRO A 67 -2.02 -1.07 3.16
C PRO A 67 -2.14 -0.89 4.67
N PHE A 68 -1.55 0.17 5.21
CA PHE A 68 -1.66 0.44 6.64
C PHE A 68 -3.07 0.90 6.99
N ALA A 69 -3.69 1.76 6.17
CA ALA A 69 -5.07 2.17 6.33
C ALA A 69 -6.07 1.00 6.25
N ASP A 70 -5.85 0.03 5.36
CA ASP A 70 -6.68 -1.18 5.27
C ASP A 70 -6.62 -2.00 6.58
N LEU A 71 -5.43 -2.11 7.20
CA LEU A 71 -5.27 -2.72 8.52
C LEU A 71 -6.02 -1.94 9.60
N ILE A 72 -5.91 -0.61 9.60
CA ILE A 72 -6.63 0.26 10.54
C ILE A 72 -8.14 0.08 10.39
N ARG A 73 -8.62 0.05 9.15
CA ARG A 73 -10.03 -0.11 8.84
C ARG A 73 -10.56 -1.46 9.30
N THR A 74 -9.79 -2.54 9.11
CA THR A 74 -10.13 -3.88 9.60
C THR A 74 -10.28 -3.90 11.12
N GLU A 75 -9.36 -3.27 11.84
CA GLU A 75 -9.43 -3.17 13.30
C GLU A 75 -10.62 -2.31 13.76
N MET A 76 -10.90 -1.21 13.07
CA MET A 76 -12.08 -0.38 13.34
C MET A 76 -13.39 -1.12 13.09
N GLU A 77 -13.48 -1.89 12.00
CA GLU A 77 -14.63 -2.75 11.68
C GLU A 77 -14.83 -3.84 12.74
N SER A 78 -13.76 -4.29 13.42
CA SER A 78 -13.85 -5.18 14.59
C SER A 78 -14.35 -4.51 15.88
N GLY A 79 -14.64 -3.20 15.85
CA GLY A 79 -15.10 -2.41 16.98
C GLY A 79 -13.99 -1.74 17.79
N ARG A 80 -12.72 -1.82 17.34
CA ARG A 80 -11.58 -1.22 18.02
C ARG A 80 -11.57 0.30 17.84
N LYS A 81 -11.40 1.05 18.94
CA LYS A 81 -11.18 2.50 18.87
C LYS A 81 -9.73 2.81 18.57
N ILE A 82 -9.47 3.53 17.47
CA ILE A 82 -8.12 3.85 17.03
C ILE A 82 -7.81 5.33 17.24
N GLY A 83 -6.68 5.64 17.86
CA GLY A 83 -6.11 6.98 17.96
C GLY A 83 -4.83 7.14 17.14
N LEU A 84 -4.38 8.38 16.97
CA LEU A 84 -3.17 8.72 16.21
C LEU A 84 -2.18 9.53 17.06
N ALA A 85 -0.99 8.98 17.29
CA ALA A 85 0.08 9.62 18.04
C ALA A 85 1.10 10.32 17.13
N THR A 86 0.68 11.44 16.53
CA THR A 86 1.57 12.36 15.77
C THR A 86 1.00 13.78 15.81
N ASP A 87 1.86 14.79 15.70
CA ASP A 87 1.54 16.20 15.48
C ASP A 87 1.68 16.65 14.04
N GLU A 88 2.27 15.81 13.19
CA GLU A 88 2.49 16.13 11.80
C GLU A 88 1.17 16.11 11.02
N GLN A 89 0.64 17.30 10.71
CA GLN A 89 -0.59 17.49 9.91
C GLN A 89 -0.60 16.69 8.61
N LYS A 90 0.58 16.51 8.00
CA LYS A 90 0.77 15.67 6.80
C LYS A 90 0.29 14.22 7.02
N TYR A 91 0.62 13.61 8.16
CA TYR A 91 0.22 12.23 8.45
C TYR A 91 -1.23 12.14 8.90
N ILE A 92 -1.70 13.11 9.67
CA ILE A 92 -3.12 13.21 10.06
C ILE A 92 -3.99 13.25 8.81
N GLY A 93 -3.69 14.15 7.86
CA GLY A 93 -4.43 14.28 6.61
C GLY A 93 -4.35 13.02 5.75
N ALA A 94 -3.15 12.43 5.59
CA ALA A 94 -2.97 11.24 4.77
C ALA A 94 -3.74 10.03 5.34
N LEU A 95 -3.61 9.76 6.65
CA LEU A 95 -4.28 8.61 7.28
C LEU A 95 -5.79 8.82 7.32
N THR A 96 -6.27 10.04 7.57
CA THR A 96 -7.71 10.35 7.50
C THR A 96 -8.26 10.10 6.11
N PHE A 97 -7.52 10.50 5.06
CA PHE A 97 -7.91 10.28 3.68
C PHE A 97 -7.96 8.79 3.30
N TYR A 98 -6.90 8.04 3.61
CA TYR A 98 -6.82 6.63 3.20
C TYR A 98 -7.73 5.70 4.03
N ALA A 99 -7.92 5.99 5.32
CA ALA A 99 -8.77 5.18 6.19
C ALA A 99 -10.24 5.63 6.18
N ASP A 100 -10.55 6.74 5.50
CA ASP A 100 -11.88 7.35 5.43
C ASP A 100 -12.51 7.58 6.81
N SER A 101 -11.68 7.96 7.80
CA SER A 101 -12.12 8.19 9.17
C SER A 101 -11.25 9.22 9.87
N ARG A 102 -11.87 9.99 10.77
CA ARG A 102 -11.15 10.90 11.66
C ARG A 102 -10.67 10.13 12.89
N PHE A 103 -9.49 10.51 13.38
CA PHE A 103 -8.87 9.89 14.55
C PHE A 103 -8.68 10.91 15.67
N PRO A 104 -8.93 10.54 16.94
CA PRO A 104 -8.49 11.32 18.07
C PRO A 104 -6.96 11.37 18.08
N ILE A 105 -6.40 12.57 18.27
CA ILE A 105 -4.97 12.78 18.35
C ILE A 105 -4.51 12.47 19.77
N VAL A 106 -3.54 11.56 19.90
CA VAL A 106 -2.97 11.10 21.16
C VAL A 106 -1.59 11.70 21.31
N GLN A 107 -1.53 12.89 21.92
CA GLN A 107 -0.29 13.60 22.13
C GLN A 107 -0.09 14.04 23.58
N PRO A 108 1.17 14.04 24.05
CA PRO A 108 2.37 13.45 23.41
C PRO A 108 2.32 11.91 23.34
N VAL A 109 3.26 11.27 22.64
CA VAL A 109 3.35 9.78 22.52
C VAL A 109 3.31 9.07 23.88
N SER A 110 3.82 9.70 24.93
CA SER A 110 3.74 9.15 26.29
C SER A 110 2.30 8.95 26.80
N ARG A 111 1.29 9.59 26.19
CA ARG A 111 -0.14 9.39 26.50
C ARG A 111 -0.78 8.20 25.79
N VAL A 112 -0.01 7.41 25.03
CA VAL A 112 -0.52 6.17 24.39
C VAL A 112 -1.16 5.24 25.43
N ARG A 113 -0.53 5.06 26.60
CA ARG A 113 -1.11 4.26 27.70
C ARG A 113 -2.46 4.80 28.15
N GLU A 114 -2.56 6.10 28.39
CA GLU A 114 -3.80 6.74 28.85
C GLU A 114 -4.94 6.53 27.85
N PHE A 115 -4.67 6.66 26.55
CA PHE A 115 -5.66 6.40 25.51
C PHE A 115 -6.12 4.93 25.49
N LEU A 116 -5.18 3.97 25.59
CA LEU A 116 -5.52 2.55 25.57
C LEU A 116 -6.31 2.12 26.81
N HIS A 117 -6.11 2.76 27.96
CA HIS A 117 -6.81 2.40 29.20
C HIS A 117 -8.09 3.20 29.48
N SER A 118 -8.21 4.43 28.95
CA SER A 118 -9.43 5.24 29.08
C SER A 118 -10.61 4.66 28.29
N ASN A 119 -10.33 3.84 27.28
CA ASN A 119 -11.34 3.13 26.53
C ASN A 119 -11.68 1.80 27.20
N LYS A 120 -12.97 1.60 27.53
CA LYS A 120 -13.48 0.40 28.22
C LYS A 120 -13.45 -0.91 27.39
N GLY A 121 -12.97 -0.85 26.15
CA GLY A 121 -12.90 -2.00 25.24
C GLY A 121 -11.66 -1.92 24.36
N ALA A 122 -11.61 -2.78 23.35
CA ALA A 122 -10.49 -2.87 22.41
C ALA A 122 -10.09 -1.48 21.88
N ALA A 123 -8.83 -1.12 22.09
CA ALA A 123 -8.28 0.16 21.66
C ALA A 123 -6.96 -0.04 20.93
N GLY A 124 -6.60 0.93 20.08
CA GLY A 124 -5.33 0.95 19.38
C GLY A 124 -4.82 2.38 19.18
N VAL A 125 -3.50 2.54 19.07
CA VAL A 125 -2.87 3.82 18.74
C VAL A 125 -1.87 3.62 17.61
N MET A 126 -2.03 4.40 16.55
CA MET A 126 -1.06 4.51 15.48
C MET A 126 0.13 5.32 15.96
N VAL A 127 1.31 4.73 15.95
CA VAL A 127 2.57 5.35 16.38
C VAL A 127 3.56 5.33 15.22
N GLU A 128 4.26 6.43 14.98
CA GLU A 128 5.36 6.44 14.02
C GLU A 128 6.46 5.48 14.45
N LYS A 129 7.04 4.72 13.51
CA LYS A 129 8.11 3.75 13.80
C LYS A 129 9.28 4.38 14.55
N LYS A 130 9.59 5.66 14.27
CA LYS A 130 10.66 6.43 14.94
C LYS A 130 10.35 6.72 16.42
N GLN A 131 9.07 6.74 16.81
CA GLN A 131 8.59 7.02 18.16
C GLN A 131 8.15 5.74 18.89
N LEU A 132 8.27 4.57 18.25
CA LEU A 132 7.82 3.31 18.81
C LEU A 132 8.51 2.98 20.14
N ALA A 133 9.82 3.18 20.24
CA ALA A 133 10.56 2.93 21.48
C ALA A 133 10.03 3.76 22.66
N ALA A 134 9.68 5.04 22.43
CA ALA A 134 9.09 5.90 23.45
C ALA A 134 7.66 5.45 23.83
N ALA A 135 6.90 4.92 22.87
CA ALA A 135 5.59 4.34 23.15
C ALA A 135 5.70 3.03 23.94
N GLU A 136 6.66 2.16 23.61
CA GLU A 136 6.92 0.92 24.33
C GLU A 136 7.36 1.18 25.78
N GLU A 137 8.23 2.17 26.00
CA GLU A 137 8.59 2.63 27.34
C GLU A 137 7.36 3.11 28.12
N ALA A 138 6.53 3.94 27.48
CA ALA A 138 5.27 4.40 28.04
C ALA A 138 4.28 3.25 28.30
N LEU A 139 4.45 2.08 27.70
CA LEU A 139 3.60 0.89 27.87
C LEU A 139 4.22 -0.20 28.74
N SER A 140 5.38 0.06 29.35
CA SER A 140 6.04 -0.88 30.26
C SER A 140 5.09 -1.41 31.35
N GLY A 141 4.95 -2.73 31.43
CA GLY A 141 4.03 -3.41 32.35
C GLY A 141 2.56 -3.49 31.89
N THR A 142 2.29 -3.23 30.62
CA THR A 142 0.96 -3.39 29.99
C THR A 142 1.03 -4.48 28.93
N ASP A 143 0.00 -5.33 28.84
CA ASP A 143 -0.14 -6.26 27.72
C ASP A 143 -0.63 -5.52 26.47
N TYR A 144 0.18 -5.56 25.41
CA TYR A 144 -0.14 -4.97 24.11
C TYR A 144 0.41 -5.84 22.98
N ARG A 145 -0.16 -5.64 21.79
CA ARG A 145 0.34 -6.23 20.54
C ARG A 145 0.71 -5.12 19.57
N ILE A 146 1.77 -5.35 18.79
CA ILE A 146 2.18 -4.44 17.71
C ILE A 146 1.79 -5.08 16.39
N LEU A 147 0.87 -4.44 15.70
CA LEU A 147 0.45 -4.81 14.35
C LEU A 147 1.18 -3.95 13.32
N LYS A 148 1.48 -4.58 12.18
CA LYS A 148 2.12 -3.96 11.02
C LYS A 148 1.35 -4.37 9.77
N SER A 149 1.38 -3.54 8.73
CA SER A 149 0.81 -3.94 7.44
C SER A 149 1.55 -5.13 6.85
N ASP A 150 0.84 -5.94 6.06
CA ASP A 150 1.41 -7.09 5.33
C ASP A 150 2.42 -6.67 4.26
N HIS A 151 2.44 -5.39 3.90
CA HIS A 151 3.36 -4.80 2.94
C HIS A 151 4.48 -4.01 3.64
N THR A 152 5.71 -4.17 3.16
CA THR A 152 6.92 -3.50 3.65
C THR A 152 7.27 -2.22 2.87
N GLY A 153 6.34 -1.70 2.08
CA GLY A 153 6.55 -0.48 1.30
C GLY A 153 6.88 0.72 2.21
N TYR A 154 7.70 1.65 1.71
CA TYR A 154 8.31 2.72 2.50
C TYR A 154 7.30 3.52 3.35
N LYS A 155 6.12 3.82 2.79
CA LYS A 155 5.07 4.57 3.50
C LYS A 155 4.23 3.71 4.44
N CYS A 156 4.04 2.43 4.12
CA CYS A 156 3.32 1.48 4.94
C CYS A 156 4.10 1.12 6.21
N ASP A 157 5.42 0.99 6.09
CA ASP A 157 6.30 0.65 7.21
C ASP A 157 6.55 1.82 8.17
N TYR A 158 6.06 3.02 7.85
CA TYR A 158 6.29 4.24 8.64
C TYR A 158 5.54 4.25 9.96
N PHE A 159 4.45 3.50 10.06
CA PHE A 159 3.60 3.42 11.24
C PHE A 159 3.53 2.00 11.79
N ARG A 160 3.21 1.91 13.08
CA ARG A 160 2.83 0.70 13.78
C ARG A 160 1.52 0.95 14.48
N LEU A 161 0.68 -0.07 14.53
CA LEU A 161 -0.53 -0.01 15.33
C LEU A 161 -0.28 -0.78 16.64
N VAL A 162 -0.26 -0.06 17.74
CA VAL A 162 -0.19 -0.65 19.08
C VAL A 162 -1.61 -0.91 19.54
N VAL A 163 -1.97 -2.14 19.85
CA VAL A 163 -3.32 -2.52 20.27
C VAL A 163 -3.35 -3.15 21.66
N LYS A 164 -4.45 -2.93 22.37
CA LYS A 164 -4.79 -3.59 23.64
C LYS A 164 -6.13 -4.29 23.48
N ASP A 165 -6.18 -5.58 23.78
CA ASP A 165 -7.40 -6.38 23.73
C ASP A 165 -8.34 -6.11 24.92
#